data_AF-A0A2M7X4M6-F1
#
_entry.id   AF-A0A2M7X4M6-F1
#
_cell.length_a   1.000
_cell.length_b   1.000
_cell.length_c   1.000
_cell.angle_alpha   90.00
_cell.angle_beta   90.00
_cell.angle_gamma   90.00
#
_symmetry.space_group_name_H-M   'P 1'
#
loop_
_entity.id
_entity.type
_entity.pdbx_description
1 polymer ?
#
loop_
_entity_poly.entity_id
_entity_poly.type
_entity_poly.pdbx_seq_one_letter_code
_entity_poly.pdbx_strand_id
1 'polypeptide(L)'
;MSLPLVKTLIGLGLTFIYILSIITTVDHANSILRVEIISSLIFGLIVGFFIFLLEGRREERNQNNALKFTLENLVLLELKLQAQREPSKLTETLGNAKKCYFDGSHVNGIMDVLTKYRDFIVEAHTRKIATERTSMLLDFYMETEFAYIDAEKLDNKLIPFCTNHCSKKGREYTNLSQSSIEYVRGKVLGIEDETLAGRKNITTEECYNLLNQDYEFTNLVTAVLDKRENLIQKQLNLKNT
;
A
#
# COMPACT_ATOMS: atom_id res chain seq x y z
N MET A 1 18.20 15.85 7.08
CA MET A 1 19.59 15.81 6.58
C MET A 1 20.09 14.39 6.79
N SER A 2 20.44 13.65 5.74
CA SER A 2 20.71 12.21 5.84
C SER A 2 22.04 11.95 6.58
N LEU A 3 22.06 10.93 7.45
CA LEU A 3 23.24 10.47 8.20
C LEU A 3 24.53 10.35 7.37
N PRO A 4 24.51 9.91 6.09
CA PRO A 4 25.70 9.92 5.23
C PRO A 4 26.27 11.32 4.98
N LEU A 5 25.44 12.35 4.80
CA LEU A 5 25.87 13.73 4.50
C LEU A 5 26.65 14.36 5.66
N VAL A 6 26.24 14.06 6.90
CA VAL A 6 26.91 14.52 8.13
C VAL A 6 28.29 13.85 8.28
N LYS A 7 28.39 12.55 7.99
CA LYS A 7 29.66 11.82 8.00
C LYS A 7 30.62 12.35 6.93
N THR A 8 30.11 12.71 5.75
CA THR A 8 30.92 13.32 4.67
C THR A 8 31.47 14.69 5.09
N LEU A 9 30.65 15.53 5.73
CA LEU A 9 31.08 16.84 6.23
C LEU A 9 32.17 16.74 7.32
N ILE A 10 32.01 15.80 8.25
CA ILE A 10 33.02 15.54 9.31
C ILE A 10 34.31 14.99 8.68
N GLY A 11 34.20 14.06 7.73
CA GLY A 11 35.36 13.50 7.02
C GLY A 11 36.14 14.55 6.23
N LEU A 12 35.45 15.44 5.51
CA LEU A 12 36.08 16.54 4.77
C LEU A 12 36.73 17.55 5.73
N GLY A 13 36.09 17.86 6.85
CA GLY A 13 36.62 18.77 7.87
C GLY A 13 37.93 18.26 8.51
N LEU A 14 37.98 16.99 8.89
CA LEU A 14 39.19 16.37 9.46
C LEU A 14 40.32 16.30 8.44
N THR A 15 40.00 15.99 7.18
CA THR A 15 40.97 15.98 6.08
C THR A 15 41.56 17.37 5.84
N PHE A 16 40.73 18.42 5.88
CA PHE A 16 41.18 19.81 5.75
C PHE A 16 42.11 20.25 6.90
N ILE A 17 41.78 19.89 8.13
CA ILE A 17 42.62 20.17 9.31
C ILE A 17 43.96 19.45 9.19
N TYR A 18 43.97 18.19 8.75
CA TYR A 18 45.20 17.41 8.54
C TYR A 18 46.10 18.02 7.45
N ILE A 19 45.53 18.47 6.33
CA ILE A 19 46.27 19.17 5.28
C ILE A 19 46.88 20.49 5.79
N LEU A 20 46.12 21.29 6.53
CA LEU A 20 46.62 22.53 7.17
C LEU A 20 47.78 22.25 8.13
N SER A 21 47.69 21.15 8.89
CA SER A 21 48.72 20.69 9.82
C SER A 21 50.02 20.31 9.11
N ILE A 22 49.92 19.70 7.92
CA ILE A 22 51.08 19.33 7.09
C ILE A 22 51.67 20.58 6.44
N ILE A 23 50.85 21.48 5.88
CA ILE A 23 51.33 22.72 5.25
C ILE A 23 52.11 23.58 6.27
N THR A 24 51.61 23.69 7.51
CA THR A 24 52.27 24.44 8.58
C THR A 24 53.58 23.81 9.06
N THR A 25 53.71 22.47 9.04
CA THR A 25 54.98 21.79 9.38
C THR A 25 55.99 21.78 8.24
N VAL A 26 55.54 21.81 6.99
CA VAL A 26 56.38 21.84 5.79
C VAL A 26 57.01 23.23 5.55
N ASP A 27 56.56 24.26 6.27
CA ASP A 27 57.04 25.64 6.14
C ASP A 27 58.52 25.86 6.55
N HIS A 28 59.21 24.79 6.96
CA HIS A 28 60.64 24.77 7.29
C HIS A 28 61.51 23.86 6.37
N ALA A 29 60.96 23.25 5.32
CA ALA A 29 61.72 22.35 4.41
C ALA A 29 62.18 23.01 3.09
N ASN A 30 63.16 22.42 2.39
CA ASN A 30 63.64 22.85 1.06
C ASN A 30 62.50 22.90 0.02
N SER A 31 62.50 23.90 -0.86
CA SER A 31 61.37 24.22 -1.78
C SER A 31 60.93 23.06 -2.68
N ILE A 32 61.85 22.21 -3.13
CA ILE A 32 61.56 21.05 -4.00
C ILE A 32 60.83 19.94 -3.22
N LEU A 33 61.28 19.64 -2.00
CA LEU A 33 60.68 18.61 -1.16
C LEU A 33 59.25 18.98 -0.75
N ARG A 34 58.96 20.28 -0.60
CA ARG A 34 57.59 20.77 -0.31
C ARG A 34 56.63 20.47 -1.46
N VAL A 35 57.06 20.74 -2.69
CA VAL A 35 56.22 20.55 -3.88
C VAL A 35 55.92 19.08 -4.09
N GLU A 36 56.88 18.18 -3.86
CA GLU A 36 56.66 16.73 -3.95
C GLU A 36 55.71 16.21 -2.87
N ILE A 37 55.86 16.64 -1.61
CA ILE A 37 54.97 16.20 -0.52
C ILE A 37 53.54 16.72 -0.74
N ILE A 38 53.38 17.99 -1.11
CA ILE A 38 52.06 18.59 -1.34
C ILE A 38 51.40 17.98 -2.58
N SER A 39 52.14 17.77 -3.68
CA SER A 39 51.58 17.15 -4.89
C SER A 39 51.20 15.69 -4.68
N SER A 40 52.00 14.91 -3.95
CA SER A 40 51.69 13.52 -3.58
C SER A 40 50.46 13.43 -2.67
N LEU A 41 50.34 14.35 -1.70
CA LEU A 41 49.18 14.42 -0.80
C LEU A 41 47.89 14.77 -1.56
N ILE A 42 47.93 15.80 -2.42
CA ILE A 42 46.78 16.19 -3.26
C ILE A 42 46.37 15.03 -4.17
N PHE A 43 47.33 14.34 -4.78
CA PHE A 43 47.06 13.19 -5.64
C PHE A 43 46.40 12.05 -4.85
N GLY A 44 46.91 11.72 -3.67
CA GLY A 44 46.32 10.70 -2.78
C GLY A 44 44.89 11.02 -2.36
N LEU A 45 44.59 12.29 -2.07
CA LEU A 45 43.24 12.75 -1.74
C LEU A 45 42.26 12.65 -2.91
N ILE A 46 42.71 13.03 -4.11
CA ILE A 46 41.89 12.92 -5.32
C ILE A 46 41.57 11.44 -5.59
N VAL A 47 42.57 10.56 -5.54
CA VAL A 47 42.38 9.11 -5.74
C VAL A 47 41.46 8.53 -4.67
N GLY A 48 41.67 8.86 -3.39
CA GLY A 48 40.81 8.43 -2.29
C GLY A 48 39.35 8.88 -2.44
N PHE A 49 39.14 10.13 -2.90
CA PHE A 49 37.80 10.64 -3.20
C PHE A 49 37.13 9.88 -4.36
N PHE A 50 37.87 9.56 -5.43
CA PHE A 50 37.33 8.76 -6.52
C PHE A 50 37.01 7.33 -6.09
N ILE A 51 37.86 6.68 -5.29
CA ILE A 51 37.59 5.34 -4.74
C ILE A 51 36.32 5.39 -3.87
N PHE A 52 36.20 6.38 -2.99
CA PHE A 52 35.02 6.57 -2.14
C PHE A 52 33.74 6.80 -2.96
N LEU A 53 33.79 7.64 -4.00
CA LEU A 53 32.65 7.82 -4.92
C LEU A 53 32.28 6.53 -5.65
N LEU A 54 33.28 5.73 -6.05
CA LEU A 54 33.06 4.43 -6.70
C LEU A 54 32.43 3.42 -5.75
N GLU A 55 32.87 3.37 -4.49
CA GLU A 55 32.30 2.51 -3.45
C GLU A 55 30.87 2.92 -3.12
N GLY A 56 30.60 4.22 -2.94
CA GLY A 56 29.25 4.73 -2.71
C GLY A 56 28.29 4.41 -3.85
N ARG A 57 28.73 4.56 -5.10
CA ARG A 57 27.95 4.15 -6.29
C ARG A 57 27.73 2.64 -6.34
N ARG A 58 28.71 1.84 -5.92
CA ARG A 58 28.59 0.37 -5.90
C ARG A 58 27.58 -0.08 -4.85
N GLU A 59 27.60 0.50 -3.66
CA GLU A 59 26.64 0.20 -2.60
C GLU A 59 25.22 0.61 -3.01
N GLU A 60 25.04 1.82 -3.55
CA GLU A 60 23.75 2.28 -4.07
C GLU A 60 23.22 1.36 -5.17
N ARG A 61 24.08 0.95 -6.11
CA ARG A 61 23.70 0.02 -7.18
C ARG A 61 23.29 -1.35 -6.64
N ASN A 62 24.01 -1.86 -5.64
CA ASN A 62 23.66 -3.14 -4.99
C ASN A 62 22.32 -3.07 -4.28
N GLN A 63 22.05 -1.99 -3.55
CA GLN A 63 20.74 -1.74 -2.92
C GLN A 63 19.64 -1.66 -3.97
N ASN A 64 19.84 -0.89 -5.05
CA ASN A 64 18.86 -0.75 -6.13
C ASN A 64 18.61 -2.09 -6.85
N ASN A 65 19.64 -2.92 -7.03
CA ASN A 65 19.50 -4.27 -7.59
C ASN A 65 18.71 -5.20 -6.67
N ALA A 66 18.98 -5.17 -5.35
CA ALA A 66 18.21 -5.94 -4.37
C ALA A 66 16.73 -5.50 -4.35
N LEU A 67 16.50 -4.19 -4.44
CA LEU A 67 15.16 -3.62 -4.51
C LEU A 67 14.43 -3.99 -5.80
N LYS A 68 15.11 -3.97 -6.94
CA LYS A 68 14.53 -4.44 -8.20
C LYS A 68 14.20 -5.94 -8.10
N PHE A 69 15.11 -6.74 -7.55
CA PHE A 69 14.92 -8.18 -7.40
C PHE A 69 13.70 -8.52 -6.53
N THR A 70 13.55 -7.89 -5.37
CA THR A 70 12.41 -8.15 -4.49
C THR A 70 11.09 -7.66 -5.09
N LEU A 71 11.08 -6.54 -5.83
CA LEU A 71 9.89 -6.10 -6.56
C LEU A 71 9.46 -7.17 -7.58
N GLU A 72 10.39 -7.61 -8.43
CA GLU A 72 10.08 -8.52 -9.55
C GLU A 72 9.77 -9.94 -9.09
N ASN A 73 10.50 -10.46 -8.10
CA ASN A 73 10.42 -11.88 -7.73
C ASN A 73 9.51 -12.19 -6.54
N LEU A 74 9.22 -11.21 -5.67
CA LEU A 74 8.35 -11.42 -4.52
C LEU A 74 7.01 -10.68 -4.70
N VAL A 75 7.05 -9.36 -4.85
CA VAL A 75 5.83 -8.55 -4.88
C VAL A 75 4.98 -8.90 -6.10
N LEU A 76 5.55 -8.86 -7.31
CA LEU A 76 4.78 -9.13 -8.53
C LEU A 76 4.34 -10.59 -8.65
N LEU A 77 5.13 -11.53 -8.12
CA LEU A 77 4.75 -12.94 -8.11
C LEU A 77 3.54 -13.18 -7.19
N GLU A 78 3.57 -12.63 -5.98
CA GLU A 78 2.45 -12.76 -5.03
C GLU A 78 1.19 -12.07 -5.58
N LEU A 79 1.34 -10.89 -6.19
CA LEU A 79 0.24 -10.20 -6.88
C LEU A 79 -0.36 -11.04 -8.01
N LYS A 80 0.48 -11.67 -8.85
CA LYS A 80 0.02 -12.53 -9.95
C LYS A 80 -0.75 -13.73 -9.43
N LEU A 81 -0.28 -14.35 -8.34
CA LEU A 81 -0.98 -15.46 -7.69
C LEU A 81 -2.34 -15.02 -7.14
N GLN A 82 -2.42 -13.86 -6.50
CA GLN A 82 -3.70 -13.33 -5.99
C GLN A 82 -4.64 -12.93 -7.13
N ALA A 83 -4.13 -12.33 -8.20
CA ALA A 83 -4.93 -11.96 -9.38
C ALA A 83 -5.47 -13.17 -10.17
N GLN A 84 -4.87 -14.36 -9.97
CA GLN A 84 -5.33 -15.61 -10.57
C GLN A 84 -6.34 -16.36 -9.71
N ARG A 85 -6.58 -15.95 -8.45
CA ARG A 85 -7.57 -16.62 -7.59
C ARG A 85 -8.98 -16.32 -8.07
N GLU A 86 -9.76 -17.39 -8.16
CA GLU A 86 -11.22 -17.32 -8.34
C GLU A 86 -11.88 -16.73 -7.08
N PRO A 87 -13.03 -16.08 -7.22
CA PRO A 87 -13.73 -15.54 -6.06
C PRO A 87 -14.20 -16.72 -5.20
N SER A 88 -14.05 -16.60 -3.88
CA SER A 88 -14.49 -17.66 -2.97
C SER A 88 -16.03 -17.72 -2.90
N LYS A 89 -16.57 -18.90 -2.58
CA LYS A 89 -18.02 -19.17 -2.58
C LYS A 89 -18.75 -18.28 -1.57
N LEU A 90 -19.90 -17.76 -2.02
CA LEU A 90 -20.74 -16.74 -1.37
C LEU A 90 -21.04 -16.95 0.13
N THR A 91 -21.23 -18.20 0.56
CA THR A 91 -21.55 -18.52 1.96
C THR A 91 -20.37 -18.37 2.91
N GLU A 92 -19.16 -18.70 2.46
CA GLU A 92 -17.92 -18.45 3.22
C GLU A 92 -17.48 -16.99 3.12
N THR A 93 -17.81 -16.31 2.01
CA THR A 93 -17.30 -14.96 1.73
C THR A 93 -18.07 -13.84 2.40
N LEU A 94 -19.40 -13.92 2.55
CA LEU A 94 -20.15 -12.86 3.26
C LEU A 94 -19.73 -12.71 4.73
N GLY A 95 -19.34 -13.81 5.37
CA GLY A 95 -18.82 -13.84 6.75
C GLY A 95 -17.35 -13.46 6.86
N ASN A 96 -16.55 -13.72 5.81
CA ASN A 96 -15.13 -13.37 5.75
C ASN A 96 -14.84 -12.00 5.11
N ALA A 97 -15.85 -11.34 4.55
CA ALA A 97 -15.71 -10.03 3.92
C ALA A 97 -15.35 -8.97 4.97
N LYS A 98 -14.20 -8.31 4.80
CA LYS A 98 -13.75 -7.24 5.70
C LYS A 98 -14.74 -6.06 5.77
N LYS A 99 -15.44 -5.76 4.66
CA LYS A 99 -16.45 -4.69 4.52
C LYS A 99 -17.54 -5.11 3.53
N CYS A 100 -18.75 -4.57 3.65
CA CYS A 100 -19.91 -4.95 2.82
C CYS A 100 -19.60 -4.98 1.32
N TYR A 101 -18.93 -3.97 0.76
CA TYR A 101 -18.68 -3.90 -0.69
C TYR A 101 -17.74 -4.96 -1.27
N PHE A 102 -17.05 -5.71 -0.40
CA PHE A 102 -15.97 -6.61 -0.80
C PHE A 102 -16.27 -8.08 -0.58
N ASP A 103 -17.54 -8.44 -0.46
CA ASP A 103 -17.97 -9.83 -0.45
C ASP A 103 -17.27 -10.64 -1.55
N GLY A 104 -16.37 -11.53 -1.11
CA GLY A 104 -15.57 -12.40 -1.97
C GLY A 104 -14.73 -11.71 -3.03
N SER A 105 -14.38 -10.42 -2.85
CA SER A 105 -13.79 -9.62 -3.92
C SER A 105 -12.39 -10.12 -4.32
N HIS A 106 -12.14 -10.10 -5.63
CA HIS A 106 -10.84 -10.31 -6.22
C HIS A 106 -9.78 -9.30 -5.73
N VAL A 107 -10.22 -8.12 -5.28
CA VAL A 107 -9.36 -6.99 -4.90
C VAL A 107 -8.69 -7.23 -3.54
N ASN A 108 -9.32 -7.99 -2.64
CA ASN A 108 -8.83 -8.16 -1.26
C ASN A 108 -7.43 -8.79 -1.20
N GLY A 109 -7.19 -9.85 -1.98
CA GLY A 109 -5.89 -10.51 -2.01
C GLY A 109 -4.79 -9.59 -2.55
N ILE A 110 -5.11 -8.76 -3.55
CA ILE A 110 -4.17 -7.75 -4.07
C ILE A 110 -3.88 -6.71 -2.99
N MET A 111 -4.91 -6.20 -2.31
CA MET A 111 -4.73 -5.22 -1.24
C MET A 111 -3.87 -5.76 -0.10
N ASP A 112 -4.05 -7.02 0.30
CA ASP A 112 -3.25 -7.65 1.36
C ASP A 112 -1.76 -7.69 0.98
N VAL A 113 -1.44 -8.02 -0.28
CA VAL A 113 -0.07 -8.00 -0.79
C VAL A 113 0.49 -6.59 -0.82
N LEU A 114 -0.27 -5.62 -1.35
CA LEU A 114 0.16 -4.22 -1.41
C LEU A 114 0.39 -3.63 -0.02
N THR A 115 -0.46 -3.97 0.94
CA THR A 115 -0.30 -3.55 2.34
C THR A 115 0.99 -4.14 2.94
N LYS A 116 1.22 -5.44 2.74
CA LYS A 116 2.40 -6.15 3.24
C LYS A 116 3.72 -5.58 2.70
N TYR A 117 3.76 -5.13 1.45
CA TYR A 117 4.98 -4.62 0.81
C TYR A 117 4.97 -3.10 0.56
N ARG A 118 4.07 -2.36 1.22
CA ARG A 118 3.87 -0.93 0.95
C ARG A 118 5.16 -0.13 1.03
N ASP A 119 5.89 -0.24 2.14
CA ASP A 119 7.11 0.54 2.36
C ASP A 119 8.18 0.26 1.30
N PHE A 120 8.26 -0.99 0.87
CA PHE A 120 9.17 -1.42 -0.18
C PHE A 120 8.79 -0.85 -1.55
N ILE A 121 7.51 -0.85 -1.89
CA ILE A 121 7.00 -0.26 -3.15
C ILE A 121 7.23 1.26 -3.13
N VAL A 122 7.00 1.93 -2.00
CA VAL A 122 7.27 3.37 -1.83
C VAL A 122 8.76 3.67 -1.97
N GLU A 123 9.64 2.85 -1.39
CA GLU A 123 11.09 3.01 -1.55
C GLU A 123 11.52 2.83 -3.02
N ALA A 124 10.97 1.83 -3.71
CA ALA A 124 11.24 1.59 -5.13
C ALA A 124 10.78 2.75 -6.01
N HIS A 125 9.59 3.27 -5.74
CA HIS A 125 9.05 4.45 -6.41
C HIS A 125 9.94 5.68 -6.18
N THR A 126 10.32 5.95 -4.93
CA THR A 126 11.17 7.10 -4.54
C THR A 126 12.54 7.04 -5.20
N ARG A 127 13.13 5.85 -5.31
CA ARG A 127 14.40 5.62 -6.00
C ARG A 127 14.28 5.54 -7.53
N LYS A 128 13.09 5.78 -8.09
CA LYS A 128 12.79 5.75 -9.53
C LYS A 128 13.09 4.40 -10.19
N ILE A 129 12.87 3.30 -9.45
CA ILE A 129 13.01 1.94 -9.95
C ILE A 129 11.64 1.47 -10.43
N ALA A 130 11.54 1.07 -11.70
CA ALA A 130 10.29 0.62 -12.32
C ALA A 130 9.12 1.60 -12.05
N THR A 131 9.38 2.90 -12.26
CA THR A 131 8.52 4.01 -11.81
C THR A 131 7.07 3.87 -12.26
N GLU A 132 6.82 3.51 -13.52
CA GLU A 132 5.46 3.33 -14.03
C GLU A 132 4.69 2.25 -13.25
N ARG A 133 5.31 1.08 -13.06
CA ARG A 133 4.69 -0.04 -12.36
C ARG A 133 4.49 0.27 -10.88
N THR A 134 5.48 0.87 -10.21
CA THR A 134 5.35 1.25 -8.80
C THR A 134 4.31 2.35 -8.60
N SER A 135 4.18 3.31 -9.52
CA SER A 135 3.07 4.28 -9.52
C SER A 135 1.73 3.57 -9.59
N MET A 136 1.52 2.68 -10.56
CA MET A 136 0.26 1.95 -10.72
C MET A 136 -0.14 1.16 -9.46
N LEU A 137 0.83 0.52 -8.79
CA LEU A 137 0.56 -0.24 -7.56
C LEU A 137 0.18 0.68 -6.39
N LEU A 138 0.83 1.85 -6.27
CA LEU A 138 0.50 2.83 -5.24
C LEU A 138 -0.86 3.48 -5.49
N ASP A 139 -1.16 3.84 -6.74
CA ASP A 139 -2.45 4.40 -7.12
C ASP A 139 -3.58 3.40 -6.82
N PHE A 140 -3.40 2.13 -7.20
CA PHE A 140 -4.35 1.07 -6.87
C PHE A 140 -4.55 0.91 -5.36
N TYR A 141 -3.45 0.92 -4.57
CA TYR A 141 -3.51 0.85 -3.11
C TYR A 141 -4.35 1.99 -2.53
N MET A 142 -4.06 3.23 -2.91
CA MET A 142 -4.73 4.42 -2.40
C MET A 142 -6.22 4.42 -2.74
N GLU A 143 -6.57 4.12 -4.00
CA GLU A 143 -7.98 4.04 -4.40
C GLU A 143 -8.75 2.95 -3.66
N THR A 144 -8.11 1.79 -3.45
CA THR A 144 -8.69 0.68 -2.71
C THR A 144 -8.91 1.07 -1.25
N GLU A 145 -7.95 1.74 -0.61
CA GLU A 145 -8.05 2.26 0.75
C GLU A 145 -9.22 3.25 0.91
N PHE A 146 -9.40 4.19 -0.02
CA PHE A 146 -10.55 5.10 0.02
C PHE A 146 -11.88 4.38 -0.16
N ALA A 147 -11.93 3.36 -1.01
CA ALA A 147 -13.12 2.53 -1.13
C ALA A 147 -13.43 1.79 0.19
N TYR A 148 -12.40 1.39 0.97
CA TYR A 148 -12.59 0.69 2.25
C TYR A 148 -13.27 1.61 3.26
N ILE A 149 -12.86 2.88 3.27
CA ILE A 149 -13.45 3.94 4.10
C ILE A 149 -14.92 4.16 3.73
N ASP A 150 -15.25 4.22 2.44
CA ASP A 150 -16.64 4.44 2.02
C ASP A 150 -17.52 3.23 2.31
N ALA A 151 -17.00 2.03 2.18
CA ALA A 151 -17.72 0.83 2.58
C ALA A 151 -17.90 0.72 4.10
N GLU A 152 -16.95 1.21 4.89
CA GLU A 152 -17.13 1.34 6.32
C GLU A 152 -18.26 2.30 6.68
N LYS A 153 -18.40 3.42 5.96
CA LYS A 153 -19.57 4.31 6.12
C LYS A 153 -20.87 3.58 5.79
N LEU A 154 -20.86 2.73 4.75
CA LEU A 154 -22.03 1.95 4.37
C LEU A 154 -22.40 0.92 5.45
N ASP A 155 -21.44 0.17 5.97
CA ASP A 155 -21.65 -0.75 7.10
C ASP A 155 -22.14 0.00 8.36
N ASN A 156 -21.58 1.18 8.66
CA ASN A 156 -21.99 2.03 9.78
C ASN A 156 -23.41 2.61 9.63
N LYS A 157 -23.94 2.70 8.40
CA LYS A 157 -25.34 3.06 8.17
C LYS A 157 -26.25 1.83 8.23
N LEU A 158 -25.82 0.73 7.61
CA LEU A 158 -26.57 -0.52 7.51
C LEU A 158 -26.77 -1.20 8.86
N ILE A 159 -25.69 -1.44 9.62
CA ILE A 159 -25.73 -2.25 10.84
C ILE A 159 -26.65 -1.60 11.89
N PRO A 160 -26.47 -0.32 12.28
CA PRO A 160 -27.34 0.31 13.26
C PRO A 160 -28.78 0.45 12.76
N PHE A 161 -29.01 0.68 11.46
CA PHE A 161 -30.36 0.72 10.92
C PHE A 161 -31.05 -0.62 11.11
N CYS A 162 -30.41 -1.72 10.70
CA CYS A 162 -30.93 -3.06 10.88
C CYS A 162 -31.21 -3.32 12.36
N THR A 163 -30.24 -3.06 13.24
CA THR A 163 -30.37 -3.29 14.68
C THR A 163 -31.50 -2.45 15.31
N ASN A 164 -31.68 -1.19 14.91
CA ASN A 164 -32.66 -0.26 15.49
C ASN A 164 -34.07 -0.39 14.88
N HIS A 165 -34.18 -0.70 13.59
CA HIS A 165 -35.49 -0.84 12.96
C HIS A 165 -36.21 -2.11 13.46
N CYS A 166 -35.46 -3.15 13.80
CA CYS A 166 -36.02 -4.38 14.36
C CYS A 166 -36.45 -4.24 15.82
N SER A 167 -35.94 -3.24 16.57
CA SER A 167 -36.36 -2.97 17.95
C SER A 167 -37.64 -2.12 18.06
N LYS A 168 -37.95 -1.27 17.06
CA LYS A 168 -39.11 -0.34 17.10
C LYS A 168 -40.48 -0.98 16.86
N LYS A 169 -40.59 -2.23 16.38
CA LYS A 169 -41.89 -2.90 16.13
C LYS A 169 -42.51 -3.58 17.37
N GLY A 170 -42.08 -3.23 18.59
CA GLY A 170 -42.73 -3.68 19.84
C GLY A 170 -42.68 -5.20 20.08
N ARG A 171 -41.82 -5.90 19.35
CA ARG A 171 -41.49 -7.30 19.60
C ARG A 171 -40.15 -7.29 20.30
N GLU A 172 -40.01 -8.02 21.40
CA GLU A 172 -38.72 -8.33 22.04
C GLU A 172 -37.88 -9.19 21.08
N TYR A 173 -37.45 -8.62 19.96
CA TYR A 173 -36.39 -9.19 19.16
C TYR A 173 -35.09 -8.67 19.78
N THR A 174 -34.55 -9.48 20.70
CA THR A 174 -33.11 -9.56 20.94
C THR A 174 -32.37 -9.44 19.61
N ASN A 175 -31.35 -8.57 19.55
CA ASN A 175 -30.36 -8.41 18.48
C ASN A 175 -30.62 -9.27 17.23
N LEU A 176 -30.93 -8.65 16.07
CA LEU A 176 -30.93 -9.36 14.79
C LEU A 176 -29.75 -10.33 14.73
N SER A 177 -30.02 -11.60 14.45
CA SER A 177 -28.98 -12.61 14.27
C SER A 177 -28.00 -12.12 13.20
N GLN A 178 -26.73 -12.52 13.32
CA GLN A 178 -25.71 -12.22 12.31
C GLN A 178 -26.18 -12.61 10.90
N SER A 179 -26.94 -13.70 10.77
CA SER A 179 -27.55 -14.14 9.51
C SER A 179 -28.51 -13.12 8.88
N SER A 180 -29.18 -12.32 9.70
CA SER A 180 -30.11 -11.28 9.23
C SER A 180 -29.38 -10.07 8.65
N ILE A 181 -28.28 -9.66 9.28
CA ILE A 181 -27.40 -8.61 8.76
C ILE A 181 -26.71 -9.09 7.47
N GLU A 182 -26.27 -10.36 7.44
CA GLU A 182 -25.72 -10.99 6.23
C GLU A 182 -26.71 -11.01 5.07
N TYR A 183 -28.00 -11.26 5.31
CA TYR A 183 -29.03 -11.19 4.28
C TYR A 183 -29.12 -9.77 3.69
N VAL A 184 -29.32 -8.75 4.54
CA VAL A 184 -29.47 -7.35 4.08
C VAL A 184 -28.21 -6.87 3.37
N ARG A 185 -27.03 -7.21 3.90
CA ARG A 185 -25.74 -6.97 3.24
C ARG A 185 -25.70 -7.64 1.86
N GLY A 186 -26.08 -8.91 1.75
CA GLY A 186 -26.09 -9.61 0.47
C GLY A 186 -27.03 -8.94 -0.55
N LYS A 187 -28.21 -8.50 -0.12
CA LYS A 187 -29.16 -7.75 -0.97
C LYS A 187 -28.58 -6.45 -1.48
N VAL A 188 -27.92 -5.68 -0.60
CA VAL A 188 -27.24 -4.43 -0.95
C VAL A 188 -26.15 -4.63 -2.01
N LEU A 189 -25.56 -5.82 -2.05
CA LEU A 189 -24.51 -6.18 -3.01
C LEU A 189 -25.06 -6.76 -4.32
N GLY A 190 -26.39 -6.76 -4.50
CA GLY A 190 -27.04 -7.27 -5.71
C GLY A 190 -27.07 -8.79 -5.80
N ILE A 191 -26.89 -9.50 -4.68
CA ILE A 191 -26.97 -10.96 -4.65
C ILE A 191 -28.44 -11.38 -4.77
N GLU A 192 -28.70 -12.38 -5.62
CA GLU A 192 -30.03 -12.93 -5.84
C GLU A 192 -30.58 -13.61 -4.57
N ASP A 193 -31.91 -13.55 -4.41
CA ASP A 193 -32.59 -14.10 -3.23
C ASP A 193 -32.40 -15.61 -3.09
N GLU A 194 -32.28 -16.33 -4.21
CA GLU A 194 -32.08 -17.77 -4.23
C GLU A 194 -30.77 -18.15 -3.54
N THR A 195 -29.73 -17.33 -3.69
CA THR A 195 -28.43 -17.55 -3.04
C THR A 195 -28.44 -17.15 -1.56
N LEU A 196 -29.44 -16.39 -1.13
CA LEU A 196 -29.62 -15.92 0.26
C LEU A 196 -30.75 -16.65 1.00
N ALA A 197 -31.38 -17.65 0.39
CA ALA A 197 -32.63 -18.25 0.85
C ALA A 197 -32.59 -18.77 2.30
N GLY A 198 -31.46 -19.34 2.75
CA GLY A 198 -31.28 -19.81 4.14
C GLY A 198 -31.17 -18.70 5.20
N ARG A 199 -31.05 -17.44 4.76
CA ARG A 199 -30.92 -16.24 5.60
C ARG A 199 -32.13 -15.30 5.49
N LYS A 200 -33.05 -15.57 4.56
CA LYS A 200 -34.23 -14.75 4.26
C LYS A 200 -35.35 -15.01 5.27
N ASN A 201 -35.86 -13.95 5.89
CA ASN A 201 -37.14 -13.95 6.60
C ASN A 201 -37.92 -12.65 6.33
N ILE A 202 -39.19 -12.60 6.74
CA ILE A 202 -40.08 -11.45 6.51
C ILE A 202 -39.45 -10.15 7.08
N THR A 203 -38.85 -10.23 8.27
CA THR A 203 -38.24 -9.10 8.96
C THR A 203 -37.02 -8.55 8.20
N THR A 204 -36.19 -9.42 7.61
CA THR A 204 -34.99 -9.00 6.86
C THR A 204 -35.33 -8.38 5.52
N GLU A 205 -36.37 -8.88 4.85
CA GLU A 205 -36.85 -8.33 3.59
C GLU A 205 -37.55 -6.98 3.78
N GLU A 206 -38.37 -6.84 4.83
CA GLU A 206 -38.92 -5.54 5.24
C GLU A 206 -37.82 -4.52 5.58
N CYS A 207 -36.79 -4.94 6.33
CA CYS A 207 -35.67 -4.08 6.70
C CYS A 207 -34.91 -3.57 5.48
N TYR A 208 -34.63 -4.44 4.51
CA TYR A 208 -33.99 -4.04 3.25
C TYR A 208 -34.86 -3.05 2.47
N ASN A 209 -36.16 -3.31 2.35
CA ASN A 209 -37.08 -2.42 1.64
C ASN A 209 -37.16 -1.02 2.29
N LEU A 210 -37.11 -0.95 3.62
CA LEU A 210 -37.11 0.32 4.36
C LEU A 210 -35.78 1.07 4.23
N LEU A 211 -34.65 0.36 4.24
CA LEU A 211 -33.34 0.93 3.92
C LEU A 211 -33.31 1.52 2.51
N ASN A 212 -33.87 0.81 1.55
CA ASN A 212 -33.85 1.23 0.14
C ASN A 212 -34.79 2.40 -0.18
N GLN A 213 -35.58 2.86 0.80
CA GLN A 213 -36.34 4.11 0.72
C GLN A 213 -35.52 5.33 1.20
N ASP A 214 -34.41 5.11 1.90
CA ASP A 214 -33.48 6.16 2.30
C ASP A 214 -32.59 6.54 1.10
N TYR A 215 -32.88 7.70 0.51
CA TYR A 215 -32.17 8.23 -0.65
C TYR A 215 -30.65 8.31 -0.47
N GLU A 216 -30.18 8.73 0.71
CA GLU A 216 -28.76 8.83 1.00
C GLU A 216 -28.12 7.44 1.10
N PHE A 217 -28.83 6.46 1.67
CA PHE A 217 -28.37 5.08 1.71
C PHE A 217 -28.22 4.51 0.28
N THR A 218 -29.25 4.65 -0.56
CA THR A 218 -29.22 4.17 -1.94
C THR A 218 -28.09 4.82 -2.74
N ASN A 219 -27.89 6.13 -2.62
CA ASN A 219 -26.78 6.82 -3.27
C ASN A 219 -25.41 6.30 -2.82
N LEU A 220 -25.24 6.04 -1.52
CA LEU A 220 -24.00 5.50 -0.97
C LEU A 220 -23.75 4.08 -1.49
N VAL A 221 -24.79 3.24 -1.58
CA VAL A 221 -24.71 1.89 -2.15
C VAL A 221 -24.23 1.96 -3.60
N THR A 222 -24.87 2.78 -4.45
CA THR A 222 -24.47 2.94 -5.85
C THR A 222 -23.02 3.38 -5.98
N ALA A 223 -22.61 4.43 -5.27
CA ALA A 223 -21.25 4.93 -5.32
C ALA A 223 -20.21 3.87 -4.90
N VAL A 224 -20.53 3.07 -3.88
CA VAL A 224 -19.66 1.99 -3.39
C VAL A 224 -19.56 0.83 -4.39
N LEU A 225 -20.68 0.45 -5.02
CA LEU A 225 -20.70 -0.58 -6.07
C LEU A 225 -19.96 -0.14 -7.34
N ASP A 226 -20.10 1.12 -7.75
CA ASP A 226 -19.36 1.66 -8.90
C ASP A 226 -17.85 1.64 -8.64
N LYS A 227 -17.42 2.00 -7.43
CA LYS A 227 -16.01 1.91 -7.02
C LYS A 227 -15.51 0.47 -7.04
N ARG A 228 -16.30 -0.47 -6.53
CA ARG A 228 -15.97 -1.91 -6.56
C ARG A 228 -15.74 -2.38 -7.99
N GLU A 229 -16.65 -2.07 -8.91
CA GLU A 229 -16.55 -2.50 -10.31
C GLU A 229 -15.31 -1.90 -10.97
N ASN A 230 -15.06 -0.61 -10.77
CA ASN A 230 -13.85 0.05 -11.28
C ASN A 230 -12.56 -0.61 -10.78
N LEU A 231 -12.49 -0.97 -9.49
CA LEU A 231 -11.32 -1.65 -8.91
C LEU A 231 -11.16 -3.06 -9.47
N ILE A 232 -12.25 -3.80 -9.68
CA ILE A 232 -12.22 -5.13 -10.33
C ILE A 232 -11.68 -5.00 -11.75
N GLN A 233 -12.16 -4.03 -12.54
CA GLN A 233 -11.66 -3.81 -13.90
C GLN A 233 -10.17 -3.44 -13.92
N LYS A 234 -9.73 -2.57 -12.99
CA LYS A 234 -8.30 -2.24 -12.83
C LYS A 234 -7.46 -3.47 -12.48
N GLN A 235 -7.95 -4.33 -11.59
CA GLN A 235 -7.28 -5.59 -11.29
C GLN A 235 -7.18 -6.51 -12.52
N LEU A 236 -8.25 -6.64 -13.30
CA LEU A 236 -8.22 -7.43 -14.52
C LEU A 236 -7.19 -6.89 -15.52
N ASN A 237 -7.02 -5.57 -15.60
CA ASN A 237 -5.96 -4.95 -16.39
C ASN A 237 -4.57 -5.28 -15.84
N LEU A 238 -4.37 -5.24 -14.52
CA LEU A 238 -3.12 -5.66 -13.88
C LEU A 238 -2.75 -7.11 -14.18
N LYS A 239 -3.73 -8.00 -14.37
CA LYS A 239 -3.49 -9.41 -14.76
C LYS A 239 -2.91 -9.55 -16.17
N ASN A 240 -3.23 -8.61 -17.07
CA ASN A 240 -2.88 -8.67 -18.48
C ASN A 240 -1.57 -7.92 -18.83
N THR A 241 -0.93 -7.27 -17.84
CA THR A 241 0.32 -6.50 -18.00
C THR A 241 1.53 -7.28 -17.48
#